data_AF-A0A2K1KVD3-F1
#
_entry.id   AF-A0A2K1KVD3-F1
#
_cell.length_a   1.000
_cell.length_b   1.000
_cell.length_c   1.000
_cell.angle_alpha   90.00
_cell.angle_beta   90.00
_cell.angle_gamma   90.00
#
_symmetry.space_group_name_H-M   'P 1'
#
loop_
_entity.id
_entity.type
_entity.pdbx_description
1 polymer ?
#
loop_
_entity_poly.entity_id
_entity_poly.type
_entity_poly.pdbx_seq_one_letter_code
_entity_poly.pdbx_strand_id
1 'polypeptide(L)' 'YIHDKKSTLVEYTNANHVSYLDEKKLIIRYIFLLDSSLIIWKSKKQSCMAISFMDSKYMVLSNSSRDAI' A
#
# COMPACT_ATOMS: atom_id res chain seq x y z
N TYR A 1 -12.27 24.39 -26.66
CA TYR A 1 -12.39 24.12 -25.22
C TYR A 1 -11.91 22.71 -24.96
N ILE A 2 -10.64 22.55 -24.57
CA ILE A 2 -10.12 21.26 -24.13
C ILE A 2 -10.60 21.11 -22.69
N HIS A 3 -11.50 20.15 -22.45
CA HIS A 3 -11.81 19.74 -21.08
C HIS A 3 -10.54 19.08 -20.53
N ASP A 4 -9.76 19.84 -19.75
CA ASP A 4 -8.75 19.26 -18.86
C ASP A 4 -9.51 18.44 -17.82
N LYS A 5 -9.84 17.20 -18.19
CA LYS A 5 -10.54 16.29 -17.30
C LYS A 5 -9.51 15.83 -16.28
N LYS A 6 -9.48 16.51 -15.14
CA LYS A 6 -8.62 16.16 -14.01
C LYS A 6 -8.97 14.75 -13.55
N SER A 7 -8.16 13.77 -13.95
CA SER A 7 -8.29 12.40 -13.51
C SER A 7 -7.87 12.31 -12.05
N THR A 8 -8.74 11.73 -11.21
CA THR A 8 -8.49 11.60 -9.78
C THR A 8 -7.88 10.23 -9.49
N LEU A 9 -6.62 10.22 -9.03
CA LEU A 9 -5.97 9.02 -8.53
C LEU A 9 -6.16 8.95 -7.00
N VAL A 10 -6.74 7.85 -6.53
CA VAL A 10 -6.95 7.56 -5.11
C VAL A 10 -6.18 6.30 -4.75
N GLU A 11 -5.37 6.39 -3.70
CA GLU A 11 -4.62 5.26 -3.15
C GLU A 11 -5.19 4.84 -1.80
N TYR A 12 -5.42 3.54 -1.63
CA TYR A 12 -5.76 2.94 -0.33
C TYR A 12 -4.66 1.99 0.10
N THR A 13 -4.19 2.15 1.35
CA THR A 13 -3.11 1.35 1.92
C THR A 13 -3.59 0.64 3.20
N ASN A 14 -3.15 -0.61 3.40
CA ASN A 14 -3.42 -1.38 4.60
C ASN A 14 -2.17 -2.18 5.01
N ALA A 15 -1.88 -2.16 6.31
CA ALA A 15 -0.79 -2.91 6.92
C ALA A 15 -1.36 -3.80 8.02
N ASN A 16 -1.05 -5.09 7.99
CA ASN A 16 -1.31 -5.98 9.12
C ASN A 16 0.00 -6.50 9.69
N HIS A 17 0.14 -6.37 11.01
CA HIS A 17 1.29 -6.86 11.76
C HIS A 17 0.87 -8.08 12.58
N VAL A 18 1.41 -9.24 12.20
CA VAL A 18 1.19 -10.49 12.95
C VAL A 18 2.51 -10.84 13.63
N SER A 19 2.55 -10.72 14.96
CA SER A 19 3.63 -11.24 15.78
C SER A 19 3.31 -12.67 16.19
N TYR A 20 3.85 -13.65 15.46
CA TYR A 20 3.89 -15.04 15.93
C TYR A 20 5.32 -15.36 16.40
N LEU A 21 5.45 -16.28 17.36
CA LEU A 21 6.57 -16.49 18.30
C LEU A 21 8.01 -16.41 17.75
N ASP A 22 8.25 -16.57 16.45
CA ASP A 22 9.57 -16.41 15.84
C ASP A 22 9.54 -15.73 14.44
N GLU A 23 8.35 -15.28 14.00
CA GLU A 23 8.16 -14.69 12.68
C GLU A 23 7.35 -13.39 12.80
N LYS A 24 8.05 -12.24 12.78
CA LYS A 24 7.38 -10.94 12.59
C LYS A 24 7.12 -10.76 11.10
N LYS A 25 5.99 -11.29 10.63
CA LYS A 25 5.55 -11.18 9.24
C LYS A 25 4.63 -9.97 9.09
N LEU A 26 5.01 -9.08 8.19
CA LEU A 26 4.16 -7.97 7.76
C LEU A 26 3.40 -8.36 6.50
N ILE A 27 2.10 -8.08 6.49
CA ILE A 27 1.31 -8.13 5.26
C ILE A 27 0.97 -6.70 4.89
N ILE A 28 1.52 -6.24 3.78
CA ILE A 28 1.22 -4.95 3.19
C ILE A 28 0.25 -5.13 2.03
N ARG A 29 -0.69 -4.21 1.89
CA ARG A 29 -1.66 -4.17 0.80
C ARG A 29 -1.88 -2.74 0.36
N TYR A 30 -1.99 -2.54 -0.95
CA TYR A 30 -2.38 -1.24 -1.50
C TYR A 30 -3.15 -1.39 -2.80
N ILE A 31 -3.98 -0.38 -3.06
CA ILE A 31 -4.94 -0.31 -4.15
C ILE A 31 -4.86 1.08 -4.76
N PHE A 32 -4.76 1.15 -6.09
CA PHE A 32 -4.83 2.39 -6.84
C PHE A 32 -6.11 2.41 -7.69
N LEU A 33 -6.88 3.48 -7.53
CA LEU A 33 -8.09 3.75 -8.29
C LEU A 33 -7.92 5.02 -9.10
N LEU A 34 -8.23 4.97 -10.39
CA LEU A 34 -8.29 6.15 -11.27
C LEU A 34 -9.73 6.37 -11.70
N ASP A 35 -10.28 7.54 -11.40
CA ASP A 35 -11.67 7.88 -11.75
C ASP A 35 -12.66 6.78 -11.30
N SER A 36 -12.46 6.26 -10.09
CA SER A 36 -13.22 5.16 -9.49
C SER A 36 -13.04 3.77 -10.13
N SER A 37 -12.13 3.62 -11.10
CA SER A 37 -11.76 2.34 -11.70
C SER A 37 -10.51 1.76 -11.05
N LEU A 38 -10.55 0.47 -10.69
CA LEU A 38 -9.41 -0.24 -10.10
C LEU A 38 -8.33 -0.47 -11.16
N ILE A 39 -7.14 0.13 -10.99
CA ILE A 39 -6.01 -0.11 -11.90
C ILE A 39 -5.07 -1.15 -11.32
N ILE A 40 -4.69 -1.00 -10.06
CA ILE A 40 -3.65 -1.83 -9.43
C ILE A 40 -4.14 -2.28 -8.07
N TRP A 41 -3.99 -3.58 -7.82
CA TRP A 41 -4.12 -4.18 -6.50
C TRP A 41 -2.87 -5.01 -6.22
N LYS A 42 -2.23 -4.79 -5.07
CA LYS A 42 -1.06 -5.57 -4.67
C LYS A 42 -1.16 -5.96 -3.21
N SER A 43 -0.85 -7.22 -2.93
CA SER A 43 -0.62 -7.73 -1.58
C SER A 43 0.75 -8.38 -1.52
N LYS A 44 1.56 -7.97 -0.57
CA LYS A 44 2.90 -8.53 -0.36
C LYS A 44 3.08 -8.93 1.09
N LYS A 45 3.58 -10.14 1.29
CA LYS A 45 4.10 -10.56 2.59
C LYS A 45 5.54 -10.10 2.67
N GLN A 46 5.81 -9.08 3.48
CA GLN A 46 7.17 -8.63 3.75
C GLN A 46 7.78 -9.48 4.85
N SER A 47 9.01 -9.96 4.59
CA SER A 47 9.87 -10.60 5.59
C SER A 47 10.45 -9.58 6.58
N CYS A 48 10.34 -8.28 6.31
CA CYS A 48 10.83 -7.26 7.21
C CYS A 48 9.98 -7.20 8.47
N MET A 49 10.64 -7.32 9.61
CA MET A 49 10.03 -7.21 10.92
C MET A 49 9.69 -5.74 11.19
N ALA A 50 8.44 -5.32 11.04
CA ALA A 50 8.00 -4.10 11.71
C ALA A 50 7.97 -4.40 13.20
N ILE A 51 8.54 -3.50 14.00
CA ILE A 51 8.52 -3.62 15.46
C ILE A 51 7.29 -2.90 16.02
N SER A 52 6.77 -1.90 15.28
CA SER A 52 5.58 -1.13 15.64
C SER A 52 4.56 -1.05 14.50
N PHE A 53 3.33 -0.69 14.87
CA PHE A 53 2.28 -0.37 13.89
C PHE A 53 2.67 0.79 12.97
N MET A 54 3.43 1.78 13.49
CA MET A 54 3.90 2.90 12.68
C MET A 54 4.88 2.45 11.60
N ASP A 55 5.82 1.56 11.94
CA ASP A 55 6.76 0.99 10.98
C ASP A 55 6.01 0.26 9.87
N SER A 56 4.96 -0.49 10.22
CA SER A 56 4.14 -1.20 9.23
C SER A 56 3.47 -0.24 8.24
N LYS A 57 2.95 0.91 8.70
CA LYS A 57 2.35 1.94 7.84
C LYS A 57 3.38 2.61 6.94
N TYR A 58 4.54 2.98 7.49
CA TYR A 58 5.64 3.56 6.72
C TYR A 58 6.10 2.62 5.61
N MET A 59 6.19 1.32 5.89
CA MET A 59 6.54 0.31 4.89
C MET A 59 5.48 0.17 3.80
N VAL A 60 4.18 0.21 4.11
CA VAL A 60 3.14 0.17 3.06
C VAL A 60 3.25 1.41 2.17
N LEU A 61 3.33 2.60 2.75
CA LEU A 61 3.41 3.86 2.01
C LEU A 61 4.64 3.90 1.10
N SER A 62 5.81 3.57 1.63
CA SER A 62 7.05 3.56 0.83
C SER A 62 7.02 2.55 -0.32
N ASN A 63 6.41 1.37 -0.13
CA ASN A 63 6.24 0.42 -1.23
C ASN A 63 5.20 0.88 -2.25
N SER A 64 4.11 1.48 -1.79
CA SER A 64 3.08 1.97 -2.70
C SER A 64 3.61 3.12 -3.56
N SER A 65 4.32 4.08 -2.97
CA SER A 65 4.98 5.16 -3.72
C SER A 65 6.02 4.66 -4.71
N ARG A 66 6.79 3.61 -4.37
CA ARG A 66 7.74 3.00 -5.31
C ARG A 66 7.03 2.38 -6.51
N ASP A 67 5.88 1.74 -6.29
CA ASP A 67 5.12 1.06 -7.34
C ASP A 67 4.20 2.00 -8.14
N ALA A 68 3.99 3.23 -7.66
CA ALA A 68 3.19 4.25 -8.34
C ALA A 68 3.96 5.01 -9.43
N ILE A 69 5.29 4.87 -9.48
CA ILE A 69 6.20 5.49 -10.46
C ILE A 69 6.46 4.50 -11.60
#